data_AF-A0A3N4DH88-F1
#
_entry.id   AF-A0A3N4DH88-F1
#
_cell.length_a   1.000
_cell.length_b   1.000
_cell.length_c   1.000
_cell.angle_alpha   90.00
_cell.angle_beta   90.00
_cell.angle_gamma   90.00
#
_symmetry.space_group_name_H-M   'P 1'
#
loop_
_entity.id
_entity.type
_entity.pdbx_description
1 polymer ?
#
loop_
_entity_poly.entity_id
_entity_poly.type
_entity_poly.pdbx_seq_one_letter_code
_entity_poly.pdbx_strand_id
1 'polypeptide(L)' 'MGSNNTDQHKHSIATFAALKTAIANGEEQLVKELLADQPMQDLEKSYLIDLAEVTNNPTIIKLLKDIPVKK' A
#
# COMPACT_ATOMS: atom_id res chain seq x y z
N MET A 1 27.71 1.82 20.54
CA MET A 1 27.60 0.51 19.86
C MET A 1 26.30 0.51 19.07
N GLY A 2 26.33 0.04 17.83
CA GLY A 2 25.46 0.48 16.73
C GLY A 2 23.98 0.12 16.83
N SER A 3 23.12 1.08 16.47
CA SER A 3 21.74 0.83 16.07
C SER A 3 21.74 0.21 14.67
N ASN A 4 21.87 -1.12 14.63
CA ASN A 4 21.91 -1.87 13.39
C ASN A 4 20.47 -2.16 12.90
N ASN A 5 20.03 -1.39 11.90
CA ASN A 5 19.19 -1.80 10.77
C ASN A 5 18.09 -2.87 11.02
N THR A 6 16.97 -2.53 11.66
CA THR A 6 15.79 -3.43 11.69
C THR A 6 14.42 -2.77 11.50
N ASP A 7 14.32 -1.44 11.41
CA ASP A 7 13.01 -0.77 11.32
C ASP A 7 12.36 -0.83 9.93
N GLN A 8 13.13 -1.04 8.86
CA GLN A 8 12.58 -1.01 7.49
C GLN A 8 11.62 -2.18 7.17
N HIS A 9 11.64 -3.27 7.94
CA HIS A 9 10.76 -4.43 7.72
C HIS A 9 9.54 -4.49 8.67
N LYS A 10 9.56 -3.78 9.80
CA LYS A 10 8.37 -3.69 10.66
C LYS A 10 7.29 -2.82 10.05
N HIS A 11 7.69 -1.82 9.26
CA HIS A 11 6.77 -0.99 8.49
C HIS A 11 6.01 -1.81 7.43
N SER A 12 6.60 -2.80 6.77
CA SER A 12 5.94 -3.44 5.61
C SER A 12 4.67 -4.22 5.98
N ILE A 13 4.65 -5.00 7.07
CA ILE A 13 3.45 -5.78 7.44
C ILE A 13 2.37 -4.88 8.04
N ALA A 14 2.75 -3.96 8.94
CA ALA A 14 1.80 -3.05 9.56
C ALA A 14 1.20 -2.06 8.54
N THR A 15 2.03 -1.51 7.64
CA THR A 15 1.59 -0.63 6.55
C THR A 15 0.70 -1.39 5.57
N PHE A 16 1.03 -2.64 5.20
CA PHE A 16 0.18 -3.44 4.32
C PHE A 16 -1.19 -3.75 4.94
N ALA A 17 -1.23 -4.12 6.22
CA ALA A 17 -2.49 -4.34 6.93
C ALA A 17 -3.33 -3.05 6.98
N ALA A 18 -2.71 -1.91 7.30
CA ALA A 18 -3.37 -0.61 7.31
C ALA A 18 -3.90 -0.22 5.92
N LEU A 19 -3.12 -0.46 4.85
CA LEU A 19 -3.55 -0.22 3.48
C LEU A 19 -4.77 -1.04 3.11
N LYS A 20 -4.77 -2.34 3.44
CA LYS A 20 -5.93 -3.20 3.20
C LYS A 20 -7.19 -2.68 3.89
N THR A 21 -7.08 -2.30 5.16
CA THR A 21 -8.22 -1.75 5.91
C THR A 21 -8.70 -0.44 5.30
N ALA A 22 -7.78 0.49 5.00
CA ALA A 22 -8.10 1.78 4.39
C ALA A 22 -8.79 1.61 3.03
N ILE A 23 -8.31 0.70 2.19
CA ILE A 23 -8.91 0.38 0.89
C ILE A 23 -10.30 -0.23 1.08
N ALA A 24 -10.45 -1.22 1.96
CA ALA A 24 -11.73 -1.87 2.24
C ALA A 24 -12.79 -0.88 2.75
N ASN A 25 -12.37 0.15 3.48
CA ASN A 25 -13.24 1.23 3.98
C ASN A 25 -13.44 2.37 2.98
N GLY A 26 -12.72 2.39 1.85
CA GLY A 26 -12.76 3.49 0.88
C GLY A 26 -12.09 4.78 1.37
N GLU A 27 -11.18 4.71 2.33
CA GLU A 27 -10.50 5.85 2.96
C GLU A 27 -9.37 6.38 2.06
N GLU A 28 -9.74 7.06 0.97
CA GLU A 28 -8.80 7.51 -0.06
C GLU A 28 -7.62 8.35 0.47
N GLN A 29 -7.89 9.21 1.45
CA GLN A 29 -6.87 10.07 2.05
C GLN A 29 -5.87 9.26 2.86
N LEU A 30 -6.35 8.32 3.67
CA LEU A 30 -5.48 7.43 4.44
C LEU A 30 -4.66 6.53 3.51
N VAL A 31 -5.25 6.04 2.41
CA VAL A 31 -4.52 5.29 1.39
C VAL A 31 -3.36 6.13 0.83
N LYS A 32 -3.57 7.41 0.50
CA LYS A 32 -2.47 8.29 0.04
C LYS A 32 -1.38 8.48 1.09
N GLU A 33 -1.77 8.66 2.36
CA GLU A 33 -0.81 8.86 3.45
C GLU A 33 0.04 7.61 3.71
N LEU A 34 -0.55 6.41 3.54
CA LEU A 34 0.13 5.14 3.71
C LEU A 34 1.01 4.76 2.51
N LEU A 35 0.67 5.23 1.30
CA LEU A 35 1.45 5.05 0.08
C LEU A 35 2.59 6.07 0.06
N ALA A 36 3.66 5.79 0.80
CA ALA A 36 4.79 6.70 1.02
C ALA A 36 5.75 6.88 -0.19
N ASP A 37 5.23 6.97 -1.43
CA ASP A 37 6.01 7.03 -2.69
C ASP A 37 7.06 5.93 -2.86
N GLN A 38 6.99 4.87 -2.06
CA GLN A 38 7.93 3.76 -2.11
C GLN A 38 7.51 2.74 -3.17
N PRO A 39 8.49 2.15 -3.88
CA PRO A 39 8.19 1.12 -4.85
C PRO A 39 7.66 -0.13 -4.15
N MET A 40 6.55 -0.65 -4.68
CA MET A 40 5.80 -1.78 -4.13
C MET A 40 6.10 -3.06 -4.91
N GLN A 41 5.97 -4.23 -4.28
CA GLN A 41 6.09 -5.50 -5.00
C GLN A 41 4.90 -5.70 -5.95
N ASP A 42 5.13 -6.35 -7.10
CA ASP A 42 4.09 -6.55 -8.12
C ASP A 42 2.87 -7.33 -7.59
N LEU A 43 3.14 -8.36 -6.78
CA LEU A 43 2.11 -9.18 -6.14
C LEU A 43 1.30 -8.36 -5.12
N GLU A 44 1.98 -7.52 -4.34
CA GLU A 44 1.35 -6.65 -3.34
C GLU A 44 0.43 -5.63 -4.02
N LYS A 45 0.93 -4.97 -5.08
CA LYS A 45 0.16 -4.01 -5.87
C LYS A 45 -1.06 -4.65 -6.51
N SER A 46 -0.89 -5.80 -7.15
CA SER A 46 -1.99 -6.51 -7.81
C SER A 46 -3.10 -6.86 -6.81
N TYR A 47 -2.73 -7.37 -5.63
CA TYR A 47 -3.68 -7.69 -4.57
C TYR A 47 -4.46 -6.46 -4.06
N LEU A 48 -3.80 -5.32 -3.88
CA LEU A 48 -4.48 -4.10 -3.42
C LEU A 48 -5.41 -3.53 -4.50
N ILE A 49 -5.06 -3.69 -5.79
CA ILE A 49 -5.94 -3.30 -6.91
C ILE A 49 -7.19 -4.17 -6.92
N ASP A 50 -7.06 -5.49 -6.80
CA ASP A 50 -8.20 -6.41 -6.74
C ASP A 50 -9.13 -6.05 -5.57
N LEU A 51 -8.56 -5.71 -4.41
CA LEU A 51 -9.34 -5.27 -3.26
C LEU A 51 -10.09 -3.96 -3.54
N ALA A 52 -9.44 -3.00 -4.20
CA ALA A 52 -10.06 -1.72 -4.57
C ALA A 52 -11.18 -1.90 -5.60
N GLU A 53 -11.05 -2.85 -6.53
CA GLU A 53 -12.10 -3.24 -7.49
C GLU A 53 -13.33 -3.80 -6.79
N VAL A 54 -13.16 -4.64 -5.76
CA VAL A 54 -14.28 -5.13 -4.94
C VAL A 54 -15.03 -3.99 -4.24
N THR A 55 -14.31 -2.95 -3.79
CA THR A 55 -14.93 -1.76 -3.17
C THR A 55 -15.52 -0.77 -4.18
N ASN A 56 -15.35 -1.00 -5.48
CA ASN A 56 -15.75 -0.12 -6.57
C ASN A 56 -15.23 1.33 -6.41
N ASN A 57 -14.00 1.49 -5.92
CA ASN A 57 -13.38 2.80 -5.73
C ASN A 57 -12.33 3.09 -6.84
N PRO A 58 -12.70 3.82 -7.92
CA PRO A 58 -11.79 4.09 -9.03
C PRO A 58 -10.64 5.03 -8.66
N THR A 59 -10.80 5.89 -7.65
CA THR A 59 -9.74 6.78 -7.19
C THR A 59 -8.58 5.98 -6.60
N ILE A 60 -8.89 5.01 -5.74
CA ILE A 60 -7.90 4.12 -5.12
C ILE A 60 -7.21 3.25 -6.16
N ILE A 61 -7.97 2.69 -7.12
CA ILE A 61 -7.40 1.90 -8.22
C ILE A 61 -6.36 2.72 -8.99
N LYS A 62 -6.66 4.00 -9.28
CA LYS A 62 -5.73 4.88 -9.98
C LYS A 62 -4.47 5.14 -9.17
N LEU A 63 -4.61 5.46 -7.87
CA LEU A 63 -3.48 5.68 -6.97
C LEU A 63 -2.55 4.47 -6.93
N LEU A 64 -3.09 3.26 -6.80
CA LEU A 64 -2.30 2.03 -6.78
C LEU A 64 -1.59 1.79 -8.11
N LYS A 65 -2.27 2.05 -9.24
CA LYS A 65 -1.69 1.90 -10.59
C LYS A 65 -0.51 2.85 -10.84
N ASP A 66 -0.52 4.04 -10.24
CA ASP A 66 0.55 5.03 -10.39
C ASP A 66 1.83 4.67 -9.60
N ILE A 67 1.76 3.74 -8.64
CA ILE A 67 2.94 3.33 -7.85
C ILE A 67 3.95 2.55 -8.70
N PRO A 68 5.25 2.89 -8.66
CA PRO A 68 6.27 2.12 -9.34
C PRO A 68 6.41 0.72 -8.73
N VAL A 69 6.47 -0.29 -9.59
CA VAL A 69 6.69 -1.68 -9.17
C VAL A 69 8.19 -1.93 -9.01
N LYS A 70 8.59 -2.50 -7.88
CA LYS A 70 9.93 -3.02 -7.67
C LYS A 70 10.06 -4.33 -8.47
N LYS A 71 10.90 -4.32 -9.51
CA LYS A 71 11.28 -5.52 -10.26
C LYS A 71 12.19 -6.43 -9.45
#